data_AF-A0A660NDF0-F1
#
_entry.id   AF-A0A660NDF0-F1
#
_cell.length_a   1.000
_cell.length_b   1.000
_cell.length_c   1.000
_cell.angle_alpha   90.00
_cell.angle_beta   90.00
_cell.angle_gamma   90.00
#
_symmetry.space_group_name_H-M   'P 1'
#
loop_
_entity.id
_entity.type
_entity.pdbx_description
1 polymer ?
#
loop_
_entity_poly.entity_id
_entity_poly.type
_entity_poly.pdbx_seq_one_letter_code
_entity_poly.pdbx_strand_id
1 'polypeptide(L)' 'MHQEYFIQVFGGVSEVAKVCGITRSAVSQWKRNGIPKAQMNFLKTKFPRKFIEYQAIIEMETENG' A
#
# COMPACT_ATOMS: atom_id res chain seq x y z
N MET A 1 -0.67 -9.55 5.26
CA MET A 1 -0.68 -9.95 3.83
C MET A 1 -1.15 -8.79 2.96
N HIS A 2 -2.31 -8.19 3.24
CA HIS A 2 -2.85 -7.08 2.46
C HIS A 2 -1.92 -5.84 2.41
N GLN A 3 -1.18 -5.56 3.48
CA GLN A 3 -0.22 -4.46 3.53
C GLN A 3 0.98 -4.68 2.59
N GLU A 4 1.42 -5.93 2.40
CA GLU A 4 2.51 -6.24 1.46
C GLU A 4 2.05 -5.95 0.03
N TYR A 5 0.88 -6.45 -0.38
CA TYR A 5 0.31 -6.17 -1.69
C TYR A 5 0.12 -4.67 -1.94
N PHE A 6 -0.41 -3.95 -0.95
CA PHE A 6 -0.50 -2.49 -1.04
C PHE A 6 0.87 -1.86 -1.30
N ILE A 7 1.90 -2.21 -0.53
CA ILE A 7 3.24 -1.65 -0.75
C ILE A 7 3.77 -2.00 -2.14
N GLN A 8 3.59 -3.23 -2.62
CA GLN A 8 4.08 -3.67 -3.93
C GLN A 8 3.38 -2.96 -5.09
N VAL A 9 2.04 -2.89 -5.08
CA VAL A 9 1.25 -2.17 -6.10
C VAL A 9 1.67 -0.70 -6.21
N PHE A 10 1.99 -0.08 -5.07
CA PHE A 10 2.45 1.30 -5.03
C PHE A 10 3.93 1.50 -5.42
N GLY A 11 4.65 0.45 -5.82
CA GLY A 11 6.03 0.52 -6.30
C GLY A 11 7.08 0.03 -5.30
N GLY A 12 6.65 -0.67 -4.25
CA GLY A 12 7.52 -1.21 -3.22
C GLY A 12 7.94 -0.18 -2.17
N VAL A 13 8.69 -0.65 -1.16
CA VAL A 13 9.10 0.13 0.01
C VAL A 13 9.82 1.43 -0.37
N SER A 14 10.72 1.37 -1.36
CA SER A 14 11.55 2.52 -1.74
C SER A 14 10.72 3.63 -2.39
N GLU A 15 9.82 3.29 -3.31
CA GLU A 15 9.01 4.29 -4.01
C GLU A 15 7.94 4.88 -3.08
N VAL A 16 7.29 4.03 -2.27
CA VAL A 16 6.32 4.49 -1.27
C VAL A 16 6.97 5.44 -0.26
N ALA A 17 8.18 5.14 0.21
CA ALA A 17 8.93 6.01 1.13
C ALA A 17 9.23 7.38 0.50
N LYS A 18 9.71 7.37 -0.75
CA LYS A 18 10.01 8.58 -1.52
C LYS A 18 8.76 9.43 -1.72
N VAL A 19 7.64 8.84 -2.14
CA VAL A 19 6.40 9.58 -2.41
C VAL A 19 5.77 10.13 -1.14
N CYS A 20 5.82 9.38 -0.03
CA CYS A 20 5.28 9.81 1.26
C CYS A 20 6.22 10.75 2.02
N GLY A 21 7.47 10.94 1.59
CA GLY A 21 8.45 11.75 2.30
C GLY A 21 8.85 11.19 3.67
N ILE A 22 8.91 9.86 3.81
CA ILE A 22 9.25 9.17 5.07
C ILE A 22 10.35 8.13 4.84
N THR A 23 10.85 7.52 5.92
CA THR A 23 11.92 6.53 5.81
C THR A 23 11.43 5.20 5.24
N ARG A 24 12.33 4.48 4.55
CA ARG A 24 12.07 3.09 4.11
C ARG A 24 11.72 2.19 5.29
N SER A 25 12.37 2.38 6.44
CA SER A 25 12.09 1.64 7.67
C SER A 25 10.66 1.85 8.17
N ALA A 26 10.14 3.08 8.10
CA ALA A 26 8.75 3.37 8.47
C ALA A 26 7.76 2.61 7.56
N VAL A 27 8.00 2.61 6.25
CA VAL A 27 7.15 1.85 5.29
C VAL A 27 7.25 0.34 5.52
N SER A 28 8.45 -0.19 5.76
CA SER A 28 8.62 -1.61 6.09
C SER A 28 7.85 -2.02 7.35
N GLN A 29 7.74 -1.14 8.35
CA GLN A 29 6.98 -1.40 9.57
C GLN A 29 5.46 -1.51 9.31
N TRP A 30 4.93 -0.91 8.25
CA TRP A 30 3.50 -1.00 7.91
C TRP A 30 3.04 -2.44 7.65
N LYS A 31 3.94 -3.30 7.18
CA LYS A 31 3.67 -4.74 6.96
C LYS A 31 3.20 -5.45 8.22
N ARG A 32 3.67 -4.99 9.38
CA ARG A 32 3.35 -5.54 10.71
C ARG A 32 2.35 -4.69 11.48
N ASN A 33 2.47 -3.37 11.37
CA ASN A 33 1.75 -2.43 12.23
C ASN A 33 0.51 -1.82 11.55
N GLY A 34 0.29 -2.14 10.27
CA GLY A 34 -0.74 -1.52 9.44
C GLY A 34 -0.25 -0.24 8.77
N ILE A 35 -0.93 0.12 7.68
CA ILE A 35 -0.66 1.35 6.93
C ILE A 35 -1.42 2.49 7.62
N PRO A 36 -0.76 3.58 8.05
CA PRO A 36 -1.47 4.67 8.68
C PRO A 36 -2.44 5.34 7.71
N LYS A 37 -3.63 5.67 8.21
CA LYS A 37 -4.79 6.10 7.41
C LYS A 37 -4.50 7.34 6.56
N ALA A 38 -3.70 8.28 7.07
CA ALA A 38 -3.32 9.48 6.34
C ALA A 38 -2.51 9.15 5.08
N GLN A 39 -1.52 8.26 5.18
CA GLN A 39 -0.69 7.82 4.06
C GLN A 39 -1.50 6.99 3.06
N MET A 40 -2.40 6.12 3.55
CA MET A 40 -3.31 5.38 2.68
C MET A 40 -4.21 6.32 1.87
N ASN A 41 -4.83 7.31 2.53
CA ASN A 41 -5.67 8.31 1.87
C ASN A 41 -4.87 9.15 0.85
N PHE A 42 -3.67 9.57 1.22
CA PHE A 42 -2.78 10.30 0.32
C PHE A 42 -2.44 9.49 -0.94
N LEU A 43 -2.03 8.24 -0.78
CA LEU A 43 -1.68 7.35 -1.89
C LEU A 43 -2.89 7.01 -2.75
N LYS A 44 -4.06 6.78 -2.14
CA LYS A 44 -5.35 6.59 -2.85
C LYS A 44 -5.68 7.80 -3.72
N THR A 45 -5.59 9.02 -3.17
CA THR A 45 -5.89 10.25 -3.90
C THR A 45 -4.87 10.52 -5.00
N LYS A 46 -3.58 10.27 -4.75
CA LYS A 46 -2.50 10.55 -5.71
C LYS A 46 -2.42 9.53 -6.85
N PHE A 47 -2.72 8.26 -6.58
CA PHE A 47 -2.63 7.18 -7.56
C PHE A 47 -3.91 6.32 -7.58
N PRO A 48 -5.05 6.87 -8.05
CA PRO A 48 -6.34 6.18 -8.01
C PRO A 48 -6.32 4.86 -8.78
N ARG A 49 -5.62 4.78 -9.92
CA ARG A 49 -5.51 3.54 -10.72
C ARG A 49 -4.81 2.40 -9.96
N LYS A 50 -3.72 2.72 -9.26
CA LYS A 50 -3.01 1.75 -8.42
C LYS A 50 -3.87 1.29 -7.24
N PHE A 51 -4.67 2.20 -6.68
CA PHE A 51 -5.59 1.82 -5.61
C PHE A 51 -6.68 0.85 -6.11
N ILE A 52 -7.22 1.06 -7.31
CA ILE A 52 -8.18 0.14 -7.94
C ILE A 52 -7.54 -1.23 -8.17
N GLU A 53 -6.31 -1.28 -8.71
CA GLU A 53 -5.55 -2.53 -8.88
C GLU A 53 -5.38 -3.27 -7.55
N TYR A 54 -5.00 -2.56 -6.50
CA TYR A 54 -4.91 -3.13 -5.15
C TYR A 54 -6.25 -3.70 -4.67
N GLN A 55 -7.37 -3.01 -4.88
CA GLN A 55 -8.70 -3.52 -4.49
C GLN A 55 -9.07 -4.80 -5.23
N ALA A 56 -8.86 -4.84 -6.55
CA ALA A 56 -9.12 -6.04 -7.35
C ALA A 56 -8.33 -7.26 -6.87
N ILE A 57 -7.05 -7.06 -6.49
CA ILE A 57 -6.22 -8.13 -5.92
C ILE A 57 -6.82 -8.65 -4.61
N ILE A 58 -7.27 -7.76 -3.72
CA ILE A 58 -7.84 -8.18 -2.43
C ILE A 58 -9.20 -8.88 -2.62
N GLU A 59 -10.04 -8.41 -3.53
CA GLU A 59 -11.33 -9.03 -3.85
C GLU A 59 -11.14 -10.48 -4.32
N MET A 60 -10.21 -10.72 -5.25
CA MET A 60 -9.89 -12.07 -5.73
C MET A 60 -9.37 -12.99 -4.61
N GLU A 61 -8.56 -12.49 -3.68
CA GLU A 61 -8.07 -13.29 -2.56
C GLU A 61 -9.18 -13.64 -1.56
N THR A 62 -10.15 -12.76 -1.35
CA THR A 62 -11.28 -13.02 -0.43
C THR A 62 -12.31 -13.99 -0.98
N GLU A 63 -12.41 -14.13 -2.30
CA GLU A 63 -13.30 -15.09 -2.96
C GLU A 63 -12.72 -16.50 -3.04
N ASN A 64 -11.39 -16.64 -2.93
CA ASN A 64 -10.66 -17.90 -3.02
C ASN A 64 -10.24 -18.46 -1.63
N GLY A 65 -10.68 -17.84 -0.54
CA GLY A 65 -10.30 -18.16 0.84
C GLY A 65 -11.40 -18.80 1.68
#